data_AF-A0A7X7A209-F1
#
_entry.id   AF-A0A7X7A209-F1
#
_cell.length_a   1.000
_cell.length_b   1.000
_cell.length_c   1.000
_cell.angle_alpha   90.00
_cell.angle_beta   90.00
_cell.angle_gamma   90.00
#
_symmetry.space_group_name_H-M   'P 1'
#
loop_
_entity.id
_entity.type
_entity.pdbx_description
1 polymer ?
#
loop_
_entity_poly.entity_id
_entity_poly.type
_entity_poly.pdbx_seq_one_letter_code
_entity_poly.pdbx_strand_id
1 'polypeptide(L)'
;LTGVHQFCRIGSHVMIGGGSLVRKDVPPFIKAGREPLSYIGINSIGLRRRNYQNEKIREIQDIYRYIYQKGLNIAQALELIEADMPASQERDEILLFVKDSKRGIIRGYFPD
;
A
#
# COMPACT_ATOMS: atom_id res chain seq x y z
N LEU A 1 -0.36 -13.98 -16.08
CA LEU A 1 -0.50 -14.85 -14.89
C LEU A 1 0.23 -14.20 -13.72
N THR A 2 -0.36 -14.18 -12.52
CA THR A 2 0.26 -13.69 -11.28
C THR A 2 -0.07 -14.69 -10.17
N GLY A 3 0.94 -15.16 -9.44
CA GLY A 3 0.76 -16.14 -8.37
C GLY A 3 0.54 -15.46 -7.03
N VAL A 4 -0.46 -15.91 -6.26
CA VAL A 4 -0.72 -15.43 -4.90
C VAL A 4 -0.58 -16.58 -3.93
N HIS A 5 0.37 -16.47 -3.01
CA HIS A 5 0.58 -17.48 -1.98
C HIS A 5 -0.61 -17.49 -0.99
N GLN A 6 -0.96 -18.67 -0.49
CA GLN A 6 -2.03 -18.86 0.50
C GLN A 6 -1.93 -17.88 1.68
N PHE A 7 -3.10 -17.42 2.13
CA PHE A 7 -3.31 -16.47 3.21
C PHE A 7 -2.79 -15.04 2.96
N CYS A 8 -2.27 -14.73 1.76
CA CYS A 8 -2.01 -13.33 1.39
C CYS A 8 -3.33 -12.60 1.12
N ARG A 9 -3.42 -11.36 1.59
CA ARG A 9 -4.52 -10.43 1.32
C ARG A 9 -4.11 -9.44 0.24
N ILE A 10 -5.01 -9.20 -0.72
CA ILE A 10 -4.87 -8.15 -1.72
C ILE A 10 -5.86 -7.04 -1.40
N GLY A 11 -5.33 -5.84 -1.14
CA GLY A 11 -6.11 -4.66 -0.86
C GLY A 11 -6.91 -4.19 -2.08
N SER A 12 -7.92 -3.36 -1.81
CA SER A 12 -8.76 -2.77 -2.84
C SER A 12 -7.92 -1.88 -3.78
N HIS A 13 -8.33 -1.71 -5.04
CA HIS A 13 -7.70 -0.80 -6.02
C HIS A 13 -6.21 -1.05 -6.33
N VAL A 14 -5.65 -2.19 -5.96
CA VAL A 14 -4.26 -2.54 -6.25
C VAL A 14 -4.06 -2.82 -7.74
N MET A 15 -2.89 -2.45 -8.27
CA MET A 15 -2.37 -2.96 -9.55
C MET A 15 -1.11 -3.80 -9.29
N ILE A 16 -1.13 -5.07 -9.68
CA ILE A 16 0.04 -5.96 -9.58
C ILE A 16 0.59 -6.20 -10.98
N GLY A 17 1.90 -6.04 -11.17
CA GLY A 17 2.57 -6.37 -12.42
C GLY A 17 2.33 -7.83 -12.83
N GLY A 18 2.16 -8.08 -14.13
CA GLY A 18 2.05 -9.46 -14.64
C GLY A 18 3.32 -10.27 -14.36
N GLY A 19 3.17 -11.57 -14.13
CA GLY A 19 4.30 -12.47 -13.83
C GLY A 19 4.79 -12.39 -12.38
N SER A 20 4.13 -11.61 -11.52
CA SER A 20 4.55 -11.43 -10.12
C SER A 20 4.25 -12.64 -9.23
N LEU A 21 5.03 -12.78 -8.15
CA LEU A 21 4.81 -13.73 -7.06
C LEU A 21 4.51 -13.00 -5.75
N VAL A 22 3.24 -13.01 -5.34
CA VAL A 22 2.77 -12.38 -4.10
C VAL A 22 2.98 -13.32 -2.92
N ARG A 23 3.92 -12.98 -2.03
CA ARG A 23 4.28 -13.77 -0.84
C ARG A 23 3.85 -13.12 0.50
N LYS A 24 3.46 -11.84 0.43
CA LYS A 24 3.04 -10.97 1.53
C LYS A 24 1.80 -10.17 1.14
N ASP A 25 1.13 -9.56 2.12
CA ASP A 25 -0.08 -8.79 1.89
C ASP A 25 0.23 -7.52 1.06
N VAL A 26 -0.64 -7.20 0.11
CA VAL A 26 -0.48 -6.02 -0.76
C VAL A 26 -1.52 -4.99 -0.35
N PRO A 27 -1.14 -3.88 0.31
CA PRO A 27 -2.11 -2.97 0.89
C PRO A 27 -2.87 -2.15 -0.17
N PRO A 28 -4.04 -1.58 0.17
CA PRO A 28 -4.96 -0.95 -0.79
C PRO A 28 -4.32 0.18 -1.63
N PHE A 29 -4.86 0.45 -2.81
CA PHE A 29 -4.53 1.59 -3.67
C PHE A 29 -3.13 1.61 -4.28
N ILE A 30 -2.23 0.68 -3.97
CA ILE A 30 -0.85 0.72 -4.47
C ILE A 30 -0.67 0.03 -5.82
N LYS A 31 0.47 0.31 -6.44
CA LYS A 31 1.08 -0.51 -7.48
C LYS A 31 2.15 -1.39 -6.83
N ALA A 32 2.16 -2.66 -7.18
CA ALA A 32 3.19 -3.62 -6.80
C ALA A 32 3.86 -4.20 -8.05
N GLY A 33 5.19 -4.29 -8.02
CA GLY A 33 5.99 -4.87 -9.11
C GLY A 33 7.43 -5.11 -8.70
N ARG A 34 8.28 -5.50 -9.67
CA ARG A 34 9.67 -5.97 -9.48
C ARG A 34 9.74 -7.38 -8.89
N GLU A 35 10.95 -7.95 -8.88
CA GLU A 35 11.28 -9.16 -8.14
C GLU A 35 12.46 -8.84 -7.19
N PRO A 36 12.30 -9.00 -5.87
CA PRO A 36 11.09 -9.41 -5.16
C PRO A 36 9.95 -8.37 -5.28
N LEU A 37 8.70 -8.83 -5.20
CA LEU A 37 7.52 -7.97 -5.31
C LEU A 37 7.55 -6.85 -4.26
N SER A 38 7.57 -5.61 -4.76
CA SER A 38 7.80 -4.41 -3.97
C SER A 38 6.76 -3.33 -4.25
N TYR A 39 6.55 -2.44 -3.28
CA TYR A 39 5.80 -1.19 -3.46
C TYR A 39 6.51 -0.30 -4.50
N ILE A 40 5.77 0.14 -5.53
CA ILE A 40 6.28 1.00 -6.61
C ILE A 40 5.41 2.26 -6.82
N GLY A 41 4.76 2.73 -5.76
CA GLY A 41 3.90 3.94 -5.78
C GLY A 41 2.41 3.63 -5.79
N ILE A 42 1.58 4.67 -5.85
CA ILE A 42 0.11 4.57 -5.85
C ILE A 42 -0.43 4.23 -7.24
N ASN A 43 -1.53 3.48 -7.32
CA ASN A 43 -2.30 3.22 -8.54
C ASN A 43 -3.12 4.45 -8.97
N SER A 44 -2.45 5.59 -9.13
CA SER A 44 -3.11 6.88 -9.42
C SER A 44 -3.94 6.86 -10.70
N ILE A 45 -3.54 6.07 -11.71
CA ILE A 45 -4.32 5.89 -12.94
C ILE A 45 -5.63 5.15 -12.65
N GLY A 46 -5.57 4.03 -11.91
CA GLY A 46 -6.76 3.28 -11.53
C GLY A 46 -7.72 4.09 -10.66
N LEU A 47 -7.19 4.91 -9.75
CA LEU A 47 -7.98 5.79 -8.91
C LEU A 47 -8.66 6.91 -9.71
N ARG A 48 -7.93 7.61 -10.60
CA ARG A 48 -8.52 8.64 -11.47
C ARG A 48 -9.64 8.08 -12.34
N ARG A 49 -9.47 6.86 -12.89
CA ARG A 49 -10.53 6.18 -13.68
C ARG A 49 -11.76 5.81 -12.86
N ARG A 50 -11.64 5.75 -11.53
CA ARG A 50 -12.75 5.52 -10.59
C ARG A 50 -13.22 6.83 -9.95
N ASN A 51 -12.93 7.97 -10.55
CA ASN A 51 -13.37 9.31 -10.14
C ASN A 51 -12.86 9.77 -8.76
N TYR A 52 -11.75 9.20 -8.26
CA TYR A 52 -11.06 9.76 -7.11
C TYR A 52 -10.49 11.13 -7.48
N GLN A 53 -10.72 12.12 -6.63
CA GLN A 53 -10.18 13.46 -6.78
C GLN A 53 -8.65 13.46 -6.56
N ASN A 54 -7.95 14.41 -7.18
CA ASN A 54 -6.48 14.46 -7.09
C ASN A 54 -6.00 14.71 -5.65
N GLU A 55 -6.76 15.47 -4.89
CA GLU A 55 -6.52 15.76 -3.47
C GLU A 55 -6.55 14.46 -2.67
N LYS A 56 -7.53 13.59 -2.93
CA LYS A 56 -7.64 12.28 -2.30
C LYS A 56 -6.49 11.35 -2.70
N ILE A 57 -6.06 11.37 -3.96
CA ILE A 57 -4.91 10.59 -4.42
C ILE A 57 -3.62 11.06 -3.73
N ARG A 58 -3.45 12.37 -3.53
CA ARG A 58 -2.31 12.95 -2.79
C ARG A 58 -2.33 12.53 -1.32
N GLU A 59 -3.49 12.58 -0.68
CA GLU A 59 -3.67 12.10 0.69
C GLU A 59 -3.25 10.64 0.84
N ILE A 60 -3.76 9.74 -0.03
CA ILE A 60 -3.36 8.32 -0.06
C ILE A 60 -1.85 8.18 -0.29
N GLN A 61 -1.29 8.99 -1.19
CA GLN A 61 0.14 8.98 -1.45
C GLN A 61 0.94 9.33 -0.21
N ASP A 62 0.55 10.37 0.53
CA ASP A 62 1.26 10.80 1.74
C ASP A 62 1.22 9.75 2.85
N ILE A 63 0.10 9.05 3.04
CA ILE A 63 0.00 7.90 3.96
C ILE A 63 1.09 6.85 3.63
N TYR A 64 1.23 6.49 2.36
CA TYR A 64 2.24 5.51 1.95
C TYR A 64 3.68 6.02 2.00
N ARG A 65 3.91 7.35 2.02
CA ARG A 65 5.23 7.91 2.29
C ARG A 65 5.65 7.66 3.73
N TYR A 66 4.73 7.79 4.69
CA TYR A 66 5.00 7.40 6.08
C TYR A 66 5.35 5.91 6.18
N ILE A 67 4.60 5.04 5.50
CA ILE A 67 4.79 3.58 5.57
C ILE A 67 6.11 3.12 4.91
N TYR A 68 6.48 3.68 3.75
CA TYR A 68 7.57 3.13 2.93
C TYR A 68 8.80 4.02 2.78
N GLN A 69 8.70 5.33 3.02
CA GLN A 69 9.73 6.30 2.61
C GLN A 69 10.33 7.12 3.76
N LYS A 70 9.68 7.15 4.94
CA LYS A 70 10.18 7.91 6.10
C LYS A 70 11.18 7.15 6.99
N GLY A 71 11.58 5.93 6.61
CA GLY A 71 12.50 5.11 7.41
C GLY A 71 11.92 4.63 8.74
N LEU A 72 10.59 4.69 8.88
CA LEU A 72 9.86 4.27 10.07
C LEU A 72 9.61 2.76 10.05
N ASN A 73 9.54 2.15 11.24
CA ASN A 73 8.91 0.84 11.34
C ASN A 73 7.38 0.99 11.19
N ILE A 74 6.67 -0.13 10.97
CA ILE A 74 5.23 -0.11 10.72
C ILE A 74 4.45 0.52 11.89
N ALA A 75 4.76 0.14 13.13
CA ALA A 75 4.04 0.66 14.30
C ALA A 75 4.18 2.19 14.42
N GLN A 76 5.41 2.70 14.26
CA GLN A 76 5.69 4.14 14.26
C GLN A 76 4.98 4.86 13.11
N ALA A 77 4.96 4.27 11.91
CA ALA A 77 4.26 4.85 10.78
C ALA A 77 2.76 4.98 11.05
N LEU A 78 2.12 3.93 11.59
CA LEU A 78 0.68 3.95 11.91
C LEU A 78 0.36 5.02 12.97
N GLU A 79 1.15 5.08 14.05
CA GLU A 79 0.97 6.06 15.13
C GLU A 79 1.08 7.50 14.62
N LEU A 80 2.09 7.79 13.79
CA LEU A 80 2.27 9.12 13.22
C LEU A 80 1.18 9.47 12.19
N ILE A 81 0.68 8.51 11.42
CA ILE A 81 -0.44 8.77 10.49
C ILE A 81 -1.72 9.11 11.29
N GLU A 82 -2.00 8.40 12.38
CA GLU A 82 -3.16 8.67 13.23
C GLU A 82 -3.06 10.05 13.90
N ALA A 83 -1.86 10.48 14.29
CA ALA A 83 -1.61 11.77 14.92
C ALA A 83 -1.59 12.97 13.93
N ASP A 84 -0.92 12.81 12.79
CA ASP A 84 -0.59 13.93 11.89
C ASP A 84 -1.63 14.13 10.76
N MET A 85 -2.45 13.12 10.45
CA MET A 85 -3.33 13.14 9.27
C MET A 85 -4.81 13.13 9.67
N PRO A 86 -5.66 13.97 9.05
CA PRO A 86 -7.11 13.96 9.29
C PRO A 86 -7.74 12.60 9.00
N ALA A 87 -8.83 12.29 9.71
CA ALA A 87 -9.58 11.06 9.47
C ALA A 87 -10.25 11.04 8.10
N SER A 88 -10.13 9.90 7.43
CA SER A 88 -10.80 9.63 6.17
C SER A 88 -11.03 8.14 6.00
N GLN A 89 -11.99 7.80 5.15
CA GLN A 89 -12.31 6.41 4.84
C GLN A 89 -11.08 5.65 4.31
N GLU A 90 -10.31 6.27 3.41
CA GLU A 90 -9.14 5.63 2.80
C GLU A 90 -7.98 5.50 3.79
N ARG A 91 -7.79 6.49 4.67
CA ARG A 91 -6.80 6.39 5.74
C ARG A 91 -7.11 5.21 6.64
N ASP A 92 -8.35 5.14 7.13
CA ASP A 92 -8.75 4.11 8.08
C ASP A 92 -8.75 2.72 7.43
N GLU A 93 -9.12 2.61 6.15
CA GLU A 93 -8.99 1.36 5.38
C GLU A 93 -7.54 0.88 5.28
N ILE A 94 -6.60 1.78 4.98
CA ILE A 94 -5.17 1.45 4.90
C ILE A 94 -4.64 1.03 6.27
N LEU A 95 -4.90 1.81 7.31
CA LEU A 95 -4.40 1.54 8.66
C LEU A 95 -4.92 0.19 9.18
N LEU A 96 -6.23 -0.06 9.02
CA LEU A 96 -6.84 -1.33 9.42
C LEU A 96 -6.26 -2.51 8.65
N PHE A 97 -6.09 -2.38 7.33
CA PHE A 97 -5.48 -3.44 6.51
C PHE A 97 -4.08 -3.78 7.00
N VAL A 98 -3.25 -2.77 7.24
CA VAL A 98 -1.85 -2.94 7.66
C VAL A 98 -1.79 -3.53 9.06
N LYS A 99 -2.61 -3.04 10.00
CA LYS A 99 -2.68 -3.51 11.39
C LYS A 99 -3.11 -4.98 11.48
N ASP A 100 -4.06 -5.39 10.64
CA ASP A 100 -4.60 -6.76 10.65
C ASP A 100 -3.81 -7.75 9.78
N SER A 101 -2.77 -7.29 9.10
CA SER A 101 -1.93 -8.12 8.23
C SER A 101 -1.26 -9.25 9.03
N LYS A 102 -1.52 -10.50 8.67
CA LYS A 102 -0.94 -11.69 9.33
C LYS A 102 0.35 -12.17 8.67
N ARG A 103 0.56 -11.83 7.39
CA ARG A 103 1.79 -12.16 6.64
C ARG A 103 2.79 -11.00 6.57
N GLY A 104 2.43 -9.86 7.16
CA GLY A 104 3.08 -8.59 6.92
C GLY A 104 2.80 -8.08 5.50
N ILE A 105 3.01 -6.79 5.30
CA ILE A 105 2.86 -6.17 3.98
C ILE A 105 4.13 -6.31 3.14
N ILE A 106 3.99 -6.22 1.81
CA ILE A 106 5.14 -6.10 0.89
C ILE A 106 6.02 -4.91 1.30
N ARG A 107 7.31 -4.91 0.92
CA ARG A 107 8.25 -3.85 1.30
C ARG A 107 8.42 -2.82 0.18
N GLY A 108 8.98 -1.66 0.52
CA GLY A 108 9.52 -0.72 -0.47
C GLY A 108 10.70 -1.33 -1.22
N TYR A 109 10.98 -0.83 -2.42
CA TYR A 109 12.18 -1.21 -3.15
C TYR A 109 13.39 -0.46 -2.57
N PHE A 110 14.30 -1.19 -1.95
CA PHE A 110 15.62 -0.70 -1.56
C PHE A 110 16.63 -1.47 -2.41
N PRO A 111 17.25 -0.85 -3.43
CA PRO A 111 18.44 -1.44 -4.03
C PRO A 111 19.53 -1.42 -2.96
N ASP A 112 20.16 -2.56 -2.74
CA ASP A 112 21.35 -2.70 -1.88
C ASP A 112 22.45 -1.69 -2.27
#